data_AF-A0A3B8JQH4-F1
#
_entry.id   AF-A0A3B8JQH4-F1
#
_cell.length_a   1.000
_cell.length_b   1.000
_cell.length_c   1.000
_cell.angle_alpha   90.00
_cell.angle_beta   90.00
_cell.angle_gamma   90.00
#
_symmetry.space_group_name_H-M   'P 1'
#
loop_
_entity.id
_entity.type
_entity.pdbx_description
1 polymer ?
#
loop_
_entity_poly.entity_id
_entity_poly.type
_entity_poly.pdbx_seq_one_letter_code
_entity_poly.pdbx_strand_id
1 'polypeptide(L)'
;MTSETDILSIANLDYIPYLDDTGNLPEDLQGKIGIYAIFDQDKTLQLVNYSRDIYLSLKQHLVRQPKSCYWVKVKTIDKPNRTQLETIRNAWIEENGTTPAGNSSDEVVWNHPIDAKRTMTEEEQENYQKSDGLMQVKLLKQVARRVEAQILEELKSRGVQTEIRFNPKLKENGLLDLK
;
A
#
# COMPACT_ATOMS: atom_id res chain seq x y z
N MET A 1 1.94 -37.23 -6.83
CA MET A 1 3.28 -36.66 -6.69
C MET A 1 3.12 -35.17 -6.55
N THR A 2 3.25 -34.65 -5.32
CA THR A 2 3.21 -33.21 -5.04
C THR A 2 4.47 -32.59 -5.59
N SER A 3 4.33 -31.83 -6.67
CA SER A 3 5.41 -31.05 -7.26
C SER A 3 6.04 -30.20 -6.16
N GLU A 4 7.35 -30.39 -5.92
CA GLU A 4 8.14 -29.43 -5.16
C GLU A 4 7.86 -28.06 -5.75
N THR A 5 7.28 -27.20 -4.92
CA THR A 5 7.08 -25.81 -5.31
C THR A 5 8.47 -25.21 -5.28
N ASP A 6 9.10 -25.07 -6.44
CA ASP A 6 10.38 -24.38 -6.56
C ASP A 6 10.13 -22.91 -6.18
N ILE A 7 10.36 -22.59 -4.91
CA ILE A 7 10.16 -21.25 -4.36
C ILE A 7 11.35 -20.43 -4.85
N LEU A 8 11.09 -19.60 -5.87
CA LEU A 8 12.08 -18.67 -6.37
C LEU A 8 12.51 -17.72 -5.24
N SER A 9 13.80 -17.77 -4.90
CA SER A 9 14.42 -16.87 -3.92
C SER A 9 14.25 -15.41 -4.35
N ILE A 10 13.94 -14.55 -3.38
CA ILE A 10 13.77 -13.13 -3.63
C ILE A 10 15.09 -12.47 -4.06
N ALA A 11 16.24 -12.99 -3.62
CA ALA A 11 17.55 -12.51 -4.02
C ALA A 11 17.78 -12.63 -5.55
N ASN A 12 17.19 -13.64 -6.18
CA ASN A 12 17.32 -13.91 -7.62
C ASN A 12 16.40 -13.07 -8.52
N LEU A 13 15.53 -12.26 -7.93
CA LEU A 13 14.66 -11.34 -8.67
C LEU A 13 15.34 -9.98 -8.86
N ASP A 14 15.09 -9.36 -10.02
CA ASP A 14 15.56 -8.01 -10.30
C ASP A 14 14.74 -6.96 -9.54
N TYR A 15 15.41 -5.88 -9.15
CA TYR A 15 14.74 -4.70 -8.60
C TYR A 15 14.11 -3.90 -9.73
N ILE A 16 12.81 -3.67 -9.61
CA ILE A 16 12.05 -2.77 -10.46
C ILE A 16 11.91 -1.43 -9.70
N PRO A 17 12.24 -0.28 -10.31
CA PRO A 17 11.93 1.02 -9.72
C PRO A 17 10.43 1.12 -9.40
N TYR A 18 10.09 1.61 -8.19
CA TYR A 18 8.69 1.79 -7.83
C TYR A 18 8.03 2.90 -8.65
N LEU A 19 8.81 3.92 -9.00
CA LEU A 19 8.45 4.90 -10.02
C LEU A 19 9.56 4.88 -11.08
N ASP A 20 9.16 4.90 -12.34
CA ASP A 20 10.10 5.09 -13.44
C ASP A 20 10.61 6.54 -13.52
N ASP A 21 11.47 6.82 -14.50
CA ASP A 21 12.05 8.16 -14.73
C ASP A 21 10.99 9.23 -15.08
N THR A 22 9.77 8.81 -15.44
CA THR A 22 8.63 9.69 -15.70
C THR A 22 7.72 9.87 -14.49
N GLY A 23 8.02 9.23 -13.36
CA GLY A 23 7.22 9.29 -12.14
C GLY A 23 5.99 8.38 -12.16
N ASN A 24 5.96 7.35 -13.03
CA ASN A 24 4.86 6.42 -13.14
C ASN A 24 5.15 5.07 -12.48
N LEU A 25 4.11 4.45 -11.92
CA LEU A 25 4.17 3.06 -11.45
C LEU A 25 4.42 2.09 -12.62
N PRO A 26 4.99 0.89 -12.38
CA PRO A 26 5.26 -0.10 -13.43
C PRO A 26 3.96 -0.61 -14.08
N GLU A 27 3.56 -0.03 -15.21
CA GLU A 27 2.28 -0.29 -15.87
C GLU A 27 2.14 -1.72 -16.41
N ASP A 28 3.26 -2.40 -16.67
CA ASP A 28 3.32 -3.80 -17.10
C ASP A 28 2.77 -4.78 -16.05
N LEU A 29 2.69 -4.34 -14.78
CA LEU A 29 2.09 -5.08 -13.67
C LEU A 29 0.56 -4.95 -13.59
N GLN A 30 -0.06 -4.15 -14.46
CA GLN A 30 -1.51 -3.94 -14.45
C GLN A 30 -2.28 -5.23 -14.69
N GLY A 31 -3.18 -5.57 -13.76
CA GLY A 31 -3.98 -6.80 -13.81
C GLY A 31 -3.17 -8.08 -13.65
N LYS A 32 -1.87 -7.98 -13.32
CA LYS A 32 -1.03 -9.15 -13.05
C LYS A 32 -1.33 -9.67 -11.65
N ILE A 33 -1.49 -10.99 -11.57
CA ILE A 33 -1.64 -11.72 -10.32
C ILE A 33 -0.27 -12.21 -9.89
N GLY A 34 0.04 -12.14 -8.60
CA GLY A 34 1.28 -12.68 -8.09
C GLY A 34 1.65 -12.16 -6.71
N ILE A 35 2.92 -12.35 -6.38
CA ILE A 35 3.55 -11.92 -5.14
C ILE A 35 4.59 -10.84 -5.43
N TYR A 36 4.71 -9.89 -4.51
CA TYR A 36 5.63 -8.78 -4.61
C TYR A 36 6.21 -8.43 -3.25
N ALA A 37 7.36 -7.78 -3.29
CA ALA A 37 8.08 -7.25 -2.14
C ALA A 37 8.42 -5.78 -2.40
N ILE A 38 8.14 -4.92 -1.43
CA ILE A 38 8.40 -3.48 -1.49
C ILE A 38 9.61 -3.17 -0.63
N PHE A 39 10.49 -2.33 -1.17
CA PHE A 39 11.70 -1.88 -0.50
C PHE A 39 11.78 -0.35 -0.48
N ASP A 40 12.42 0.17 0.56
CA ASP A 40 12.73 1.60 0.68
C ASP A 40 13.92 2.01 -0.20
N GLN A 41 14.34 3.28 -0.09
CA GLN A 41 15.41 3.85 -0.91
C GLN A 41 16.73 3.06 -0.81
N ASP A 42 17.05 2.56 0.38
CA ASP A 42 18.27 1.83 0.71
C ASP A 42 18.15 0.32 0.39
N LYS A 43 17.06 -0.08 -0.29
CA LYS A 43 16.71 -1.47 -0.62
C LYS A 43 16.51 -2.35 0.62
N THR A 44 16.06 -1.75 1.73
CA THR A 44 15.61 -2.51 2.90
C THR A 44 14.19 -2.99 2.67
N LEU A 45 13.90 -4.26 2.98
CA LEU A 45 12.58 -4.85 2.77
C LEU A 45 11.56 -4.26 3.75
N GLN A 46 10.46 -3.71 3.22
CA GLN A 46 9.41 -3.03 3.98
C GLN A 46 8.12 -3.84 4.07
N LEU A 47 7.78 -4.58 3.00
CA LEU A 47 6.58 -5.40 2.93
C LEU A 47 6.75 -6.54 1.93
N VAL A 48 6.24 -7.73 2.26
CA VAL A 48 5.95 -8.81 1.30
C VAL A 48 4.45 -9.11 1.28
N ASN A 49 3.84 -9.07 0.10
CA ASN A 49 2.40 -9.32 -0.05
C ASN A 49 2.06 -9.87 -1.45
N TYR A 50 0.85 -10.40 -1.62
CA TYR A 50 0.36 -10.91 -2.90
C TYR A 50 -0.98 -10.28 -3.27
N SER A 51 -1.27 -10.21 -4.57
CA SER A 51 -2.50 -9.60 -5.07
C SER A 51 -2.97 -10.26 -6.37
N ARG A 52 -4.25 -10.08 -6.67
CA ARG A 52 -4.82 -10.38 -8.00
C ARG A 52 -4.60 -9.25 -9.01
N ASP A 53 -4.24 -8.06 -8.52
CA ASP A 53 -3.82 -6.93 -9.33
C ASP A 53 -2.67 -6.23 -8.58
N ILE A 54 -1.44 -6.59 -8.96
CA ILE A 54 -0.24 -6.06 -8.32
C ILE A 54 -0.17 -4.55 -8.48
N TYR A 55 -0.45 -4.02 -9.67
CA TYR A 55 -0.43 -2.57 -9.92
C TYR A 55 -1.38 -1.80 -9.00
N LEU A 56 -2.63 -2.28 -8.84
CA LEU A 56 -3.58 -1.64 -7.91
C LEU A 56 -3.06 -1.65 -6.47
N SER A 57 -2.48 -2.77 -6.02
CA SER A 57 -1.92 -2.85 -4.69
C SER A 57 -0.70 -1.94 -4.49
N LEU A 58 0.19 -1.84 -5.49
CA LEU A 58 1.29 -0.88 -5.44
C LEU A 58 0.76 0.56 -5.35
N LYS A 59 -0.28 0.90 -6.13
CA LYS A 59 -0.91 2.22 -6.03
C LYS A 59 -1.46 2.49 -4.63
N GLN A 60 -2.09 1.50 -3.99
CA GLN A 60 -2.60 1.61 -2.62
C GLN A 60 -1.47 1.78 -1.59
N HIS A 61 -0.39 1.01 -1.71
CA HIS A 61 0.76 1.12 -0.83
C HIS A 61 1.47 2.47 -0.97
N LEU A 62 1.57 3.00 -2.20
CA LEU A 62 2.17 4.30 -2.46
C LEU A 62 1.46 5.45 -1.73
N VAL A 63 0.12 5.45 -1.71
CA VAL A 63 -0.63 6.51 -1.01
C VAL A 63 -0.61 6.35 0.51
N ARG A 64 -0.34 5.13 1.00
CA ARG A 64 -0.29 4.81 2.43
C ARG A 64 1.10 5.06 3.02
N GLN A 65 2.15 4.68 2.30
CA GLN A 65 3.55 4.68 2.74
C GLN A 65 4.49 5.23 1.64
N PRO A 66 4.30 6.48 1.18
CA PRO A 66 5.04 7.06 0.06
C PRO A 66 6.56 7.10 0.29
N LYS A 67 7.01 7.18 1.54
CA LYS A 67 8.44 7.21 1.92
C LYS A 67 9.10 5.83 2.02
N SER A 68 8.33 4.76 1.83
CA SER A 68 8.83 3.38 1.94
C SER A 68 8.74 2.62 0.61
N CYS A 69 8.30 3.29 -0.45
CA CYS A 69 7.98 2.68 -1.75
C CYS A 69 8.97 3.15 -2.84
N TYR A 70 10.17 2.55 -2.90
CA TYR A 70 11.22 2.92 -3.87
C TYR A 70 11.62 1.81 -4.83
N TRP A 71 11.58 0.55 -4.40
CA TRP A 71 11.81 -0.58 -5.28
C TRP A 71 10.78 -1.68 -5.05
N VAL A 72 10.57 -2.49 -6.09
CA VAL A 72 9.71 -3.66 -6.03
C VAL A 72 10.44 -4.86 -6.62
N LYS A 73 10.29 -6.03 -6.01
CA LYS A 73 10.56 -7.33 -6.63
C LYS A 73 9.25 -8.06 -6.82
N VAL A 74 9.03 -8.69 -7.97
CA VAL A 74 7.74 -9.30 -8.33
C VAL A 74 7.93 -10.69 -8.91
N LYS A 75 7.01 -11.59 -8.55
CA LYS A 75 6.80 -12.85 -9.24
C LYS A 75 5.33 -12.98 -9.63
N THR A 76 5.05 -12.88 -10.93
CA THR A 76 3.71 -13.09 -11.49
C THR A 76 3.38 -14.58 -11.59
N ILE A 77 2.10 -14.93 -11.43
CA ILE A 77 1.60 -16.30 -11.45
C ILE A 77 0.32 -16.37 -12.28
N ASP A 78 0.30 -17.23 -13.30
CA ASP A 78 -0.86 -17.38 -14.20
C ASP A 78 -2.04 -18.11 -13.53
N LYS A 79 -1.74 -19.08 -12.66
CA LYS A 79 -2.74 -19.90 -11.95
C LYS A 79 -2.56 -19.73 -10.44
N PRO A 80 -3.17 -18.70 -9.84
CA PRO A 80 -2.96 -18.41 -8.43
C PRO A 80 -3.54 -19.50 -7.54
N ASN A 81 -2.71 -20.03 -6.65
CA ASN A 81 -3.14 -20.82 -5.52
C ASN A 81 -2.81 -20.04 -4.24
N ARG A 82 -3.81 -19.82 -3.38
CA ARG A 82 -3.63 -19.06 -2.14
C ARG A 82 -2.56 -19.66 -1.23
N THR A 83 -2.57 -20.99 -1.06
CA THR A 83 -1.57 -21.68 -0.24
C THR A 83 -0.17 -21.47 -0.81
N GLN A 84 -0.02 -21.57 -2.14
CA GLN A 84 1.26 -21.31 -2.79
C GLN A 84 1.75 -19.88 -2.57
N LEU A 85 0.86 -18.88 -2.73
CA LEU A 85 1.20 -17.47 -2.52
C LEU A 85 1.59 -17.18 -1.05
N GLU A 86 0.87 -17.75 -0.09
CA GLU A 86 1.21 -17.65 1.33
C GLU A 86 2.55 -18.32 1.65
N THR A 87 2.83 -19.49 1.05
CA THR A 87 4.13 -20.17 1.20
C THR A 87 5.28 -19.32 0.66
N ILE A 88 5.17 -18.76 -0.55
CA ILE A 88 6.22 -17.90 -1.12
C ILE A 88 6.41 -16.63 -0.27
N ARG A 89 5.31 -16.03 0.23
CA ARG A 89 5.36 -14.87 1.13
C ARG A 89 6.16 -15.16 2.39
N ASN A 90 5.87 -16.26 3.06
CA ASN A 90 6.57 -16.62 4.29
C ASN A 90 8.05 -16.92 4.01
N ALA A 91 8.36 -17.61 2.90
CA ALA A 91 9.73 -17.88 2.51
C ALA A 91 10.53 -16.60 2.22
N TRP A 92 9.94 -15.61 1.54
CA TRP A 92 10.62 -14.32 1.29
C TRP A 92 10.84 -13.50 2.57
N ILE A 93 9.90 -13.57 3.53
CA ILE A 93 10.07 -12.93 4.84
C ILE A 93 11.18 -13.62 5.63
N GLU A 94 11.23 -14.95 5.62
CA GLU A 94 12.28 -15.74 6.28
C GLU A 94 13.65 -15.51 5.63
N GLU A 95 13.73 -15.47 4.30
CA GLU A 95 14.96 -15.20 3.55
C GLU A 95 15.57 -13.83 3.89
N ASN A 96 14.73 -12.84 4.22
CA ASN A 96 15.18 -11.52 4.68
C ASN A 96 15.83 -11.55 6.08
N GLY A 97 15.69 -12.65 6.84
CA GLY A 97 16.24 -12.85 8.19
C GLY A 97 15.54 -12.06 9.29
N THR A 98 14.79 -11.02 8.94
CA THR A 98 13.96 -10.22 9.86
C THR A 98 12.59 -9.98 9.25
N THR A 99 11.55 -10.00 10.07
CA THR A 99 10.19 -9.68 9.62
C THR A 99 10.10 -8.19 9.32
N PRO A 100 9.73 -7.76 8.10
CA PRO A 100 9.55 -6.35 7.79
C PRO A 100 8.47 -5.69 8.65
N ALA A 101 8.60 -4.39 8.89
CA ALA A 101 7.62 -3.63 9.68
C ALA A 101 6.20 -3.74 9.09
N GLY A 102 6.06 -3.68 7.77
CA GLY A 102 4.77 -3.83 7.08
C GLY A 102 4.15 -5.23 7.16
N ASN A 103 4.92 -6.23 7.59
CA ASN A 103 4.43 -7.58 7.89
C ASN A 103 4.27 -7.83 9.41
N SER A 104 4.48 -6.80 10.25
CA SER A 104 4.45 -6.89 11.70
C SER A 104 3.80 -5.65 12.33
N SER A 105 4.58 -4.76 12.96
CA SER A 105 4.06 -3.59 13.72
C SER A 105 3.23 -2.63 12.88
N ASP A 106 3.58 -2.50 11.59
CA ASP A 106 3.02 -1.50 10.69
C ASP A 106 2.00 -2.13 9.72
N GLU A 107 1.65 -3.40 9.91
CA GLU A 107 0.73 -4.15 9.05
C GLU A 107 -0.57 -3.40 8.77
N VAL A 108 -1.12 -2.72 9.79
CA VAL A 108 -2.33 -1.91 9.67
C VAL A 108 -2.14 -0.72 8.71
N VAL A 109 -1.04 0.01 8.82
CA VAL A 109 -0.82 1.22 8.00
C VAL A 109 -0.44 0.90 6.57
N TRP A 110 -0.04 -0.34 6.28
CA TRP A 110 0.20 -0.84 4.92
C TRP A 110 -1.06 -1.41 4.28
N ASN A 111 -1.86 -2.20 5.01
CA ASN A 111 -2.91 -3.02 4.41
C ASN A 111 -4.33 -2.44 4.54
N HIS A 112 -4.56 -1.49 5.44
CA HIS A 112 -5.89 -0.91 5.67
C HIS A 112 -6.05 0.49 5.07
N PRO A 113 -7.30 0.94 4.83
CA PRO A 113 -7.60 2.34 4.54
C PRO A 113 -6.97 3.27 5.57
N ILE A 114 -6.53 4.44 5.12
CA ILE A 114 -5.96 5.46 5.99
C ILE A 114 -7.09 6.03 6.84
N ASP A 115 -6.94 5.93 8.16
CA ASP A 115 -7.88 6.50 9.12
C ASP A 115 -7.52 7.97 9.40
N ALA A 116 -8.18 8.88 8.68
CA ALA A 116 -7.93 10.31 8.80
C ALA A 116 -8.32 10.86 10.19
N LYS A 117 -9.17 10.15 10.96
CA LYS A 117 -9.55 10.57 12.32
C LYS A 117 -8.33 10.67 13.25
N ARG A 118 -7.29 9.87 13.00
CA ARG A 118 -6.03 9.93 13.75
C ARG A 118 -5.29 11.25 13.62
N THR A 119 -5.67 12.07 12.63
CA THR A 119 -5.09 13.39 12.37
C THR A 119 -5.97 14.55 12.85
N MET A 120 -7.08 14.25 13.53
CA MET A 120 -7.95 15.28 14.09
C MET A 120 -7.20 16.06 15.17
N THR A 121 -7.28 17.38 15.08
CA THR A 121 -6.88 18.28 16.17
C THR A 121 -7.77 18.09 17.39
N GLU A 122 -7.34 18.54 18.56
CA GLU A 122 -8.13 18.48 19.80
C GLU A 122 -9.50 19.16 19.62
N GLU A 123 -9.53 20.33 18.97
CA GLU A 123 -10.78 21.05 18.66
C GLU A 123 -11.72 20.23 17.75
N GLU A 124 -11.18 19.57 16.72
CA GLU A 124 -11.97 18.71 15.84
C GLU A 124 -12.51 17.49 16.59
N GLN A 125 -11.73 16.90 17.49
CA GLN A 125 -12.18 15.77 18.30
C GLN A 125 -13.32 16.17 19.24
N GLU A 126 -13.20 17.33 19.91
CA GLU A 126 -14.29 17.86 20.75
C GLU A 126 -15.55 18.15 19.94
N ASN A 127 -15.39 18.80 18.78
CA ASN A 127 -16.50 19.11 17.89
C ASN A 127 -17.19 17.83 17.40
N TYR A 128 -16.43 16.78 17.09
CA TYR A 128 -16.96 15.48 16.68
C TYR A 128 -17.83 14.86 17.79
N GLN A 129 -17.37 14.89 19.04
CA GLN A 129 -18.08 14.32 20.19
C GLN A 129 -19.38 15.05 20.52
N LYS A 130 -19.42 16.38 20.34
CA LYS A 130 -20.58 17.23 20.63
C LYS A 130 -21.60 17.29 19.48
N SER A 131 -21.22 16.82 18.29
CA SER A 131 -22.02 16.91 17.07
C SER A 131 -22.99 15.74 16.90
N ASP A 132 -24.09 15.99 16.17
CA ASP A 132 -24.97 14.93 15.67
C ASP A 132 -24.37 14.17 14.48
N GLY A 133 -25.03 13.10 14.04
CA GLY A 133 -24.52 12.23 12.96
C GLY A 133 -24.27 12.95 11.63
N LEU A 134 -25.05 13.98 11.28
CA LEU A 134 -24.88 14.70 10.01
C LEU A 134 -23.67 15.65 10.09
N MET A 135 -23.51 16.32 11.22
CA MET A 135 -22.37 17.20 11.49
C MET A 135 -21.07 16.40 11.64
N GLN A 136 -21.11 15.23 12.28
CA GLN A 136 -20.00 14.27 12.34
C GLN A 136 -19.53 13.86 10.95
N VAL A 137 -20.44 13.46 10.05
CA VAL A 137 -20.09 13.08 8.68
C VAL A 137 -19.46 14.25 7.91
N LYS A 138 -19.95 15.47 8.08
CA LYS A 138 -19.34 16.67 7.46
C LYS A 138 -17.91 16.89 7.94
N LEU A 139 -17.68 16.77 9.24
CA LEU A 139 -16.36 16.91 9.83
C LEU A 139 -15.40 15.81 9.36
N LEU A 140 -15.84 14.55 9.34
CA LEU A 140 -15.06 13.43 8.82
C LEU A 140 -14.64 13.64 7.36
N LYS A 141 -15.56 14.14 6.52
CA LYS A 141 -15.25 14.49 5.12
C LYS A 141 -14.21 15.60 5.03
N GLN A 142 -14.29 16.61 5.89
CA GLN A 142 -13.33 17.72 5.91
C GLN A 142 -11.93 17.23 6.30
N VAL A 143 -11.83 16.46 7.39
CA VAL A 143 -10.56 15.88 7.86
C VAL A 143 -9.97 14.94 6.81
N ALA A 144 -10.77 14.05 6.21
CA ALA A 144 -10.33 13.17 5.15
C ALA A 144 -9.81 13.94 3.92
N ARG A 145 -10.47 15.02 3.50
CA ARG A 145 -10.01 15.87 2.39
C ARG A 145 -8.69 16.58 2.71
N ARG A 146 -8.48 17.01 3.96
CA ARG A 146 -7.21 17.60 4.40
C ARG A 146 -6.07 16.58 4.27
N VAL A 147 -6.27 15.37 4.79
CA VAL A 147 -5.26 14.30 4.73
C VAL A 147 -4.98 13.88 3.28
N GLU A 148 -6.02 13.76 2.45
CA GLU A 148 -5.88 13.49 1.02
C GLU A 148 -5.03 14.57 0.33
N ALA A 149 -5.27 15.86 0.60
CA ALA A 149 -4.49 16.94 0.02
C ALA A 149 -3.00 16.85 0.42
N GLN A 150 -2.72 16.53 1.69
CA GLN A 150 -1.35 16.32 2.18
C GLN A 150 -0.66 15.15 1.47
N ILE A 151 -1.35 14.02 1.31
CA ILE A 151 -0.81 12.86 0.59
C ILE A 151 -0.52 13.23 -0.86
N LEU A 152 -1.45 13.88 -1.55
CA LEU A 152 -1.26 14.29 -2.94
C LEU A 152 -0.11 15.27 -3.11
N GLU A 153 0.08 16.19 -2.16
CA GLU A 153 1.23 17.10 -2.15
C GLU A 153 2.56 16.34 -1.96
N GLU A 154 2.59 15.37 -1.04
CA GLU A 154 3.77 14.52 -0.82
C GLU A 154 4.11 13.70 -2.09
N LEU A 155 3.12 13.08 -2.71
CA LEU A 155 3.31 12.31 -3.95
C LEU A 155 3.81 13.21 -5.09
N LYS A 156 3.25 14.42 -5.21
CA LYS A 156 3.72 15.41 -6.18
C LYS A 156 5.17 15.81 -5.92
N SER A 157 5.56 16.01 -4.66
CA SER A 157 6.95 16.33 -4.30
C SER A 157 7.92 15.19 -4.64
N ARG A 158 7.42 13.95 -4.64
CA ARG A 158 8.13 12.75 -5.10
C ARG A 158 8.15 12.55 -6.62
N GLY A 159 7.52 13.46 -7.38
CA GLY A 159 7.45 13.39 -8.83
C GLY A 159 6.38 12.45 -9.40
N VAL A 160 5.47 11.91 -8.58
CA VAL A 160 4.44 10.96 -9.02
C VAL A 160 3.54 11.59 -10.08
N GLN A 161 3.45 10.96 -11.26
CA GLN A 161 2.55 11.35 -12.36
C GLN A 161 1.33 10.43 -12.47
N THR A 162 1.39 9.24 -11.87
CA THR A 162 0.28 8.29 -11.92
C THR A 162 -0.99 8.87 -11.30
N GLU A 163 -2.13 8.72 -12.00
CA GLU A 163 -3.42 9.19 -11.49
C GLU A 163 -3.82 8.45 -10.20
N ILE A 164 -4.06 9.23 -9.14
CA ILE A 164 -4.54 8.76 -7.84
C ILE A 164 -5.97 9.24 -7.62
N ARG A 165 -6.90 8.30 -7.43
CA ARG A 165 -8.31 8.60 -7.21
C ARG A 165 -8.84 7.92 -5.96
N PHE A 166 -8.98 8.68 -4.88
CA PHE A 166 -9.61 8.21 -3.66
C PHE A 166 -11.12 7.98 -3.81
N ASN A 167 -11.65 7.01 -3.07
CA ASN A 167 -13.07 6.73 -3.02
C ASN A 167 -13.81 7.81 -2.19
N PRO A 168 -14.66 8.65 -2.80
CA PRO A 168 -15.35 9.73 -2.08
C PRO A 168 -16.33 9.22 -1.03
N LYS A 169 -16.85 7.99 -1.15
CA LYS A 169 -17.77 7.39 -0.18
C LYS A 169 -17.08 7.01 1.13
N LEU A 170 -15.79 6.70 1.11
CA LEU A 170 -15.08 6.33 2.34
C LEU A 170 -14.81 7.54 3.25
N LYS A 171 -14.75 8.74 2.66
CA LYS A 171 -14.58 10.00 3.40
C LYS A 171 -15.73 10.28 4.37
N GLU A 172 -16.90 9.70 4.15
CA GLU A 172 -18.04 9.80 5.09
C GLU A 172 -17.73 9.14 6.43
N ASN A 173 -16.86 8.13 6.42
CA ASN A 173 -16.40 7.40 7.61
C ASN A 173 -15.02 7.88 8.11
N GLY A 174 -14.48 8.97 7.52
CA GLY A 174 -13.13 9.46 7.80
C GLY A 174 -12.02 8.56 7.25
N LEU A 175 -12.33 7.72 6.26
CA LEU A 175 -11.37 6.79 5.66
C LEU A 175 -10.95 7.26 4.27
N LEU A 176 -9.69 7.01 3.93
CA LEU A 176 -9.16 7.19 2.57
C LEU A 176 -8.65 5.85 2.05
N ASP A 177 -9.19 5.45 0.91
CA ASP A 177 -8.67 4.32 0.13
C ASP A 177 -8.93 4.57 -1.35
N LEU A 178 -8.25 3.83 -2.20
CA LEU A 178 -8.42 3.91 -3.65
C LEU A 178 -9.68 3.14 -4.10
N LYS A 179 -10.13 3.45 -5.32
CA LYS A 179 -11.25 2.75 -5.96
C LYS A 179 -10.83 1.44 -6.62
#